data_AF-A0A3Q0EVM4-F1
#
_entry.id   AF-A0A3Q0EVM4-F1
#
_cell.length_a   1.000
_cell.length_b   1.000
_cell.length_c   1.000
_cell.angle_alpha   90.00
_cell.angle_beta   90.00
_cell.angle_gamma   90.00
#
_symmetry.space_group_name_H-M   'P 1'
#
loop_
_entity.id
_entity.type
_entity.pdbx_description
1 polymer ?
#
loop_
_entity_poly.entity_id
_entity_poly.type
_entity_poly.pdbx_seq_one_letter_code
_entity_poly.pdbx_strand_id
1 'polypeptide(L)'
;MNLSVFLDELQFFWGLGLLMEEVEFCDVFGLDEELLEMVPNPVLVVLFLYPITAKTEEERLQQENEKKDYSSKVYFTKQTVGNACGTISLLHALGNITFEVKLVPYPPIILGRERNYFLPNRGVYVPAEFIRE
;
A
#
# COMPACT_ATOMS: atom_id res chain seq x y z
N MET A 1 -19.00 -4.04 0.50
CA MET A 1 -18.52 -2.65 0.33
C MET A 1 -19.31 -1.99 -0.79
N ASN A 2 -19.38 -0.66 -0.87
CA ASN A 2 -20.10 0.03 -1.96
C ASN A 2 -19.22 -0.04 -3.22
N LEU A 3 -19.78 -0.46 -4.37
CA LEU A 3 -19.04 -0.59 -5.64
C LEU A 3 -18.30 0.70 -6.03
N SER A 4 -18.78 1.85 -5.54
CA SER A 4 -18.15 3.16 -5.74
C SER A 4 -16.73 3.26 -5.16
N VAL A 5 -16.45 2.65 -4.01
CA VAL A 5 -15.13 2.78 -3.34
C VAL A 5 -14.05 2.06 -4.13
N PHE A 6 -14.35 0.86 -4.63
CA PHE A 6 -13.44 0.11 -5.52
C PHE A 6 -13.15 0.84 -6.83
N LEU A 7 -14.15 1.51 -7.40
CA LEU A 7 -13.96 2.28 -8.64
C LEU A 7 -13.11 3.53 -8.41
N ASP A 8 -13.27 4.21 -7.27
CA ASP A 8 -12.45 5.37 -6.90
C ASP A 8 -10.96 4.99 -6.69
N GLU A 9 -10.70 3.82 -6.09
CA GLU A 9 -9.34 3.28 -5.90
C GLU A 9 -8.66 2.92 -7.22
N LEU A 10 -9.35 2.23 -8.12
CA LEU A 10 -8.85 1.90 -9.46
C LEU A 10 -8.61 3.17 -10.28
N GLN A 11 -9.52 4.13 -10.22
CA GLN A 11 -9.37 5.42 -10.90
C GLN A 11 -8.14 6.18 -10.38
N PHE A 12 -7.85 6.11 -9.08
CA PHE A 12 -6.64 6.69 -8.51
C PHE A 12 -5.37 6.02 -9.07
N PHE A 13 -5.31 4.69 -9.12
CA PHE A 13 -4.17 3.96 -9.68
C PHE A 13 -3.92 4.26 -11.15
N TRP A 14 -4.97 4.38 -11.97
CA TRP A 14 -4.80 4.79 -13.36
C TRP A 14 -4.32 6.24 -13.47
N GLY A 15 -4.81 7.11 -12.59
CA GLY A 15 -4.32 8.48 -12.45
C GLY A 15 -2.84 8.55 -12.06
N LEU A 16 -2.28 7.49 -11.48
CA LEU A 16 -0.85 7.33 -11.19
C LEU A 16 -0.08 6.58 -12.30
N GLY A 17 -0.77 6.11 -13.33
CA GLY A 17 -0.17 5.47 -14.49
C GLY A 17 -0.10 3.94 -14.43
N LEU A 18 -0.83 3.29 -13.51
CA LEU A 18 -0.95 1.83 -13.53
C LEU A 18 -1.98 1.39 -14.58
N LEU A 19 -1.61 0.41 -15.41
CA LEU A 19 -2.51 -0.17 -16.40
C LEU A 19 -3.53 -1.09 -15.72
N MET A 20 -4.80 -0.99 -16.14
CA MET A 20 -5.90 -1.86 -15.69
C MET A 20 -5.58 -3.35 -15.71
N GLU A 21 -4.83 -3.77 -16.71
CA GLU A 21 -4.59 -5.18 -17.03
C GLU A 21 -3.51 -5.79 -16.14
N GLU A 22 -2.80 -4.98 -15.34
CA GLU A 22 -1.65 -5.42 -14.55
C GLU A 22 -2.05 -5.80 -13.12
N VAL A 23 -3.04 -5.14 -12.52
CA VAL A 23 -3.51 -5.44 -11.16
C VAL A 23 -5.01 -5.27 -11.01
N GLU A 24 -5.55 -5.98 -10.03
CA GLU A 24 -6.93 -5.89 -9.56
C GLU A 24 -6.92 -5.82 -8.03
N PHE A 25 -7.90 -5.12 -7.46
CA PHE A 25 -8.19 -5.20 -6.03
C PHE A 25 -9.22 -6.30 -5.79
N CYS A 26 -8.97 -7.15 -4.81
CA CYS A 26 -9.87 -8.22 -4.40
C CYS A 26 -10.15 -8.11 -2.90
N ASP A 27 -11.41 -8.31 -2.50
CA ASP A 27 -11.80 -8.39 -1.09
C ASP A 27 -11.28 -9.70 -0.48
N VAL A 28 -10.74 -9.62 0.74
CA VAL A 28 -10.39 -10.79 1.56
C VAL A 28 -11.52 -11.04 2.56
N PHE A 29 -12.29 -12.11 2.35
CA PHE A 29 -13.48 -12.41 3.17
C PHE A 29 -13.15 -12.97 4.56
N GLY A 30 -11.99 -13.59 4.71
CA GLY A 30 -11.51 -14.16 5.97
C GLY A 30 -10.06 -14.61 5.87
N LEU A 31 -9.51 -15.06 6.99
CA LEU A 31 -8.11 -15.48 7.13
C LEU A 31 -7.96 -17.00 7.32
N ASP A 32 -9.05 -17.74 7.30
CA ASP A 32 -9.03 -19.20 7.20
C ASP A 32 -8.64 -19.64 5.77
N GLU A 33 -8.10 -20.85 5.67
CA GLU A 33 -7.54 -21.39 4.44
C GLU A 33 -8.56 -21.41 3.30
N GLU A 34 -9.79 -21.83 3.57
CA GLU A 34 -10.86 -21.93 2.58
C GLU A 34 -11.24 -20.56 2.00
N LEU A 35 -11.32 -19.51 2.83
CA LEU A 35 -11.60 -18.16 2.35
C LEU A 35 -10.40 -17.51 1.66
N LEU A 36 -9.16 -17.85 2.05
CA LEU A 36 -7.96 -17.35 1.40
C LEU A 36 -7.74 -17.96 0.00
N GLU A 37 -8.21 -19.18 -0.26
CA GLU A 37 -8.18 -19.80 -1.60
C GLU A 37 -9.00 -19.01 -2.63
N MET A 38 -9.95 -18.17 -2.19
CA MET A 38 -10.72 -17.30 -3.07
C MET A 38 -9.92 -16.10 -3.59
N VAL A 39 -8.79 -15.76 -2.96
CA VAL A 39 -7.96 -14.62 -3.34
C VAL A 39 -7.09 -14.99 -4.55
N PRO A 40 -7.15 -14.21 -5.65
CA PRO A 40 -6.33 -14.48 -6.83
C PRO A 40 -4.83 -14.47 -6.52
N ASN A 41 -4.09 -15.38 -7.18
CA ASN A 41 -2.65 -15.48 -7.07
C ASN A 41 -1.96 -15.05 -8.38
N PRO A 42 -0.81 -14.34 -8.33
CA PRO A 42 -0.07 -13.96 -7.12
C PRO A 42 -0.62 -12.71 -6.41
N VAL A 43 -0.54 -12.68 -5.08
CA VAL A 43 -0.84 -11.48 -4.28
C VAL A 43 0.40 -10.59 -4.19
N LEU A 44 0.28 -9.35 -4.66
CA LEU A 44 1.38 -8.38 -4.65
C LEU A 44 1.40 -7.51 -3.39
N VAL A 45 0.22 -7.09 -2.92
CA VAL A 45 0.05 -6.18 -1.78
C VAL A 45 -1.21 -6.55 -1.02
N VAL A 46 -1.17 -6.44 0.31
CA VAL A 46 -2.35 -6.49 1.17
C VAL A 46 -2.55 -5.14 1.83
N LEU A 47 -3.75 -4.57 1.70
CA LEU A 47 -4.17 -3.37 2.40
C LEU A 47 -5.06 -3.76 3.57
N PHE A 48 -4.67 -3.37 4.78
CA PHE A 48 -5.40 -3.74 5.99
C PHE A 48 -5.96 -2.49 6.68
N LEU A 49 -7.30 -2.37 6.66
CA LEU A 49 -8.01 -1.33 7.38
C LEU A 49 -8.42 -1.85 8.76
N TYR A 50 -7.99 -1.17 9.81
CA TYR A 50 -8.36 -1.50 11.18
C TYR A 50 -8.66 -0.25 12.00
N PRO A 51 -9.51 -0.34 13.05
CA PRO A 51 -9.83 0.79 13.90
C PRO A 51 -8.65 1.19 14.77
N ILE A 52 -8.36 2.49 14.81
CA ILE A 52 -7.39 3.05 15.75
C ILE A 52 -8.07 3.24 17.11
N THR A 53 -7.51 2.59 18.14
CA THR A 53 -7.97 2.65 19.53
C THR A 53 -6.82 3.12 20.43
N ALA A 54 -7.13 3.53 21.67
CA ALA A 54 -6.10 3.89 22.64
C ALA A 54 -5.08 2.75 22.87
N LYS A 55 -5.57 1.50 22.88
CA LYS A 55 -4.72 0.32 23.03
C LYS A 55 -3.76 0.14 21.85
N THR A 56 -4.27 0.23 20.61
CA THR A 56 -3.42 0.09 19.41
C THR A 56 -2.40 1.22 19.29
N GLU A 57 -2.74 2.43 19.74
CA GLU A 57 -1.78 3.54 19.78
C GLU A 57 -0.69 3.35 20.85
N GLU A 58 -1.04 2.81 22.02
CA GLU A 58 -0.06 2.47 23.05
C GLU A 58 0.91 1.40 22.54
N GLU A 59 0.41 0.34 21.90
CA GLU A 59 1.22 -0.71 21.28
C GLU A 59 2.15 -0.13 20.19
N ARG A 60 1.64 0.79 19.35
CA ARG A 60 2.44 1.47 18.32
C ARG A 60 3.61 2.26 18.94
N LEU A 61 3.36 3.04 19.98
CA LEU A 61 4.38 3.83 20.68
C LEU A 61 5.42 2.96 21.38
N GLN A 62 5.03 1.80 21.91
CA GLN A 62 5.97 0.84 22.49
C GLN A 62 6.94 0.32 21.42
N GLN A 63 6.42 0.01 20.22
CA GLN A 63 7.22 -0.49 19.10
C GLN A 63 8.12 0.57 18.44
N GLU A 64 7.75 1.86 18.47
CA GLU A 64 8.60 2.94 17.94
C GLU A 64 9.91 3.11 18.71
N ASN A 65 9.91 2.75 20.00
CA ASN A 65 11.10 2.82 20.84
C ASN A 65 12.09 1.68 20.57
N GLU A 66 11.71 0.70 19.76
CA GLU A 66 12.58 -0.39 19.33
C GLU A 66 13.42 0.06 18.13
N LYS A 67 14.74 -0.09 18.20
CA LYS A 67 15.61 0.06 17.02
C LYS A 67 15.33 -1.07 16.04
N LYS A 68 14.53 -0.78 15.03
CA LYS A 68 14.28 -1.67 13.89
C LYS A 68 15.27 -1.35 12.76
N ASP A 69 15.93 -2.38 12.23
CA ASP A 69 16.78 -2.27 11.05
C ASP A 69 15.90 -2.45 9.81
N TYR A 70 15.65 -1.35 9.10
CA TYR A 70 14.81 -1.36 7.90
C TYR A 70 15.68 -1.51 6.65
N SER A 71 15.24 -2.36 5.73
CA SER A 71 15.85 -2.46 4.41
C SER A 71 15.78 -1.10 3.71
N SER A 72 16.92 -0.59 3.23
CA SER A 72 16.97 0.60 2.36
C SER A 72 16.22 0.40 1.05
N LYS A 73 15.90 -0.86 0.72
CA LYS A 73 15.00 -1.24 -0.36
C LYS A 73 13.55 -1.27 0.13
N VAL A 74 13.02 -0.28 0.84
CA VAL A 74 11.57 -0.13 1.03
C VAL A 74 11.20 1.32 0.73
N TYR A 75 10.10 1.52 0.02
CA TYR A 75 9.60 2.85 -0.32
C TYR A 75 8.61 3.14 0.78
N PHE A 76 8.94 4.16 1.55
CA PHE A 76 8.20 4.51 2.74
C PHE A 76 8.12 6.02 2.84
N THR A 77 6.94 6.50 3.21
CA THR A 77 6.69 7.92 3.46
C THR A 77 5.73 8.07 4.61
N LYS A 78 5.98 9.04 5.49
CA LYS A 78 5.09 9.36 6.60
C LYS A 78 3.85 10.09 6.08
N GLN A 79 2.69 9.79 6.66
CA GLN A 79 1.52 10.63 6.49
C GLN A 79 1.63 11.86 7.38
N THR A 80 1.49 13.04 6.78
CA THR A 80 1.45 14.33 7.49
C THR A 80 0.12 15.07 7.28
N VAL A 81 -0.81 14.46 6.55
CA VAL A 81 -2.12 15.03 6.23
C VAL A 81 -3.20 14.12 6.82
N GLY A 82 -4.07 14.70 7.65
CA GLY A 82 -5.20 13.97 8.23
C GLY A 82 -6.08 13.32 7.17
N ASN A 83 -6.54 12.10 7.45
CA ASN A 83 -7.41 11.30 6.56
C ASN A 83 -6.82 10.93 5.17
N ALA A 84 -5.51 11.11 4.97
CA ALA A 84 -4.84 10.69 3.74
C ALA A 84 -4.38 9.21 3.74
N CYS A 85 -4.81 8.40 4.72
CA CYS A 85 -4.25 7.06 4.95
C CYS A 85 -4.50 6.11 3.78
N GLY A 86 -5.68 6.17 3.16
CA GLY A 86 -5.95 5.43 1.93
C GLY A 86 -4.95 5.79 0.84
N THR A 87 -4.84 7.07 0.49
CA THR A 87 -3.90 7.57 -0.52
C THR A 87 -2.44 7.19 -0.23
N ILE A 88 -1.98 7.36 1.01
CA ILE A 88 -0.61 6.99 1.40
C ILE A 88 -0.40 5.48 1.28
N SER A 89 -1.38 4.66 1.65
CA SER A 89 -1.32 3.20 1.49
C SER A 89 -1.20 2.81 0.02
N LEU A 90 -1.95 3.45 -0.88
CA LEU A 90 -1.87 3.18 -2.32
C LEU A 90 -0.51 3.61 -2.91
N LEU A 91 0.08 4.70 -2.42
CA LEU A 91 1.43 5.11 -2.82
C LEU A 91 2.50 4.13 -2.33
N HIS A 92 2.37 3.61 -1.11
CA HIS A 92 3.25 2.55 -0.60
C HIS A 92 3.09 1.27 -1.42
N ALA A 93 1.86 0.86 -1.74
CA ALA A 93 1.57 -0.29 -2.57
C ALA A 93 2.27 -0.16 -3.94
N LEU A 94 1.95 0.90 -4.69
CA LEU A 94 2.52 1.15 -6.01
C LEU A 94 4.05 1.24 -5.95
N GLY A 95 4.57 2.03 -5.01
CA GLY A 95 6.00 2.29 -4.87
C GLY A 95 6.85 1.07 -4.52
N ASN A 96 6.24 0.00 -4.01
CA ASN A 96 6.95 -1.24 -3.71
C ASN A 96 6.75 -2.35 -4.77
N ILE A 97 5.83 -2.18 -5.73
CA ILE A 97 5.57 -3.16 -6.81
C ILE A 97 5.98 -2.67 -8.21
N THR A 98 6.57 -1.48 -8.34
CA THR A 98 6.89 -0.85 -9.65
C THR A 98 7.72 -1.71 -10.62
N PHE A 99 8.36 -2.78 -10.14
CA PHE A 99 9.14 -3.71 -10.96
C PHE A 99 8.37 -4.97 -11.38
N GLU A 100 7.25 -5.26 -10.71
CA GLU A 100 6.37 -6.39 -11.00
C GLU A 100 5.25 -6.02 -11.99
N VAL A 101 4.98 -4.72 -12.16
CA VAL A 101 3.86 -4.20 -12.95
C VAL A 101 4.31 -3.20 -14.02
N LYS A 102 3.61 -3.18 -15.16
CA LYS A 102 3.84 -2.16 -16.20
C LYS A 102 3.11 -0.86 -15.87
N LEU A 103 3.87 0.24 -15.87
CA LEU A 103 3.33 1.59 -15.76
C LEU A 103 3.35 2.26 -17.14
N VAL A 104 2.33 3.06 -17.44
CA VAL A 104 2.40 3.95 -18.60
C VAL A 104 3.54 4.95 -18.40
N PRO A 105 4.23 5.39 -19.48
CA PRO A 105 5.35 6.32 -19.37
C PRO A 105 5.03 7.65 -18.68
N TYR A 106 3.74 8.00 -18.54
CA TYR A 106 3.21 9.24 -17.95
C TYR A 106 1.81 8.97 -17.38
N PRO A 107 1.49 9.46 -16.15
CA PRO A 107 1.40 10.90 -15.91
C PRO A 107 2.44 11.48 -14.92
N PRO A 108 2.72 12.80 -15.01
CA PRO A 108 4.00 13.40 -14.60
C PRO A 108 4.22 13.70 -13.12
N ILE A 109 3.21 13.70 -12.26
CA ILE A 109 3.27 14.61 -11.09
C ILE A 109 3.83 13.97 -9.82
N ILE A 110 3.60 12.67 -9.57
CA ILE A 110 3.95 12.08 -8.26
C ILE A 110 5.20 11.20 -8.32
N LEU A 111 5.37 10.38 -9.36
CA LEU A 111 6.51 9.44 -9.43
C LEU A 111 7.77 10.05 -10.08
N GLY A 112 7.62 11.10 -10.89
CA GLY A 112 8.72 11.66 -11.71
C GLY A 112 9.81 12.40 -10.92
N ARG A 113 9.44 13.02 -9.78
CA ARG A 113 10.35 13.82 -8.94
C ARG A 113 11.15 12.97 -7.94
N GLU A 114 10.68 11.75 -7.68
CA GLU A 114 11.16 10.83 -6.64
C GLU A 114 11.66 9.50 -7.23
N ARG A 115 11.98 9.44 -8.54
CA ARG A 115 12.42 8.19 -9.21
C ARG A 115 13.60 7.47 -8.55
N ASN A 116 14.42 8.19 -7.78
CA ASN A 116 15.54 7.62 -7.04
C ASN A 116 15.14 6.87 -5.74
N TYR A 117 13.88 6.95 -5.30
CA TYR A 117 13.38 6.27 -4.09
C TYR A 117 12.73 4.90 -4.37
N PHE A 118 12.48 4.58 -5.64
CA PHE A 118 11.88 3.31 -6.08
C PHE A 118 13.01 2.33 -6.46
N LEU A 119 13.45 1.48 -5.51
CA LEU A 119 14.57 0.55 -5.74
C LEU A 119 14.09 -0.89 -6.08
N PRO A 120 14.85 -1.67 -6.87
CA PRO A 120 14.41 -2.97 -7.37
C PRO A 120 14.38 -4.09 -6.32
N ASN A 121 13.43 -5.03 -6.51
CA ASN A 121 13.23 -6.33 -5.84
C ASN A 121 12.82 -6.29 -4.36
N ARG A 122 11.54 -6.57 -4.04
CA ARG A 122 11.00 -6.49 -2.67
C ARG A 122 9.84 -7.46 -2.42
N GLY A 123 9.80 -8.04 -1.21
CA GLY A 123 8.58 -8.59 -0.62
C GLY A 123 7.82 -7.49 0.13
N VAL A 124 6.49 -7.58 0.16
CA VAL A 124 5.62 -6.51 0.64
C VAL A 124 5.02 -6.85 2.00
N TYR A 125 5.53 -6.21 3.05
CA TYR A 125 4.81 -5.99 4.30
C TYR A 125 5.06 -4.54 4.73
N VAL A 126 4.04 -3.70 4.60
CA VAL A 126 4.04 -2.36 5.18
C VAL A 126 2.97 -2.38 6.26
N PRO A 127 3.34 -2.50 7.55
CA PRO A 127 2.36 -2.43 8.62
C PRO A 127 1.68 -1.06 8.57
N ALA A 128 0.36 -1.06 8.69
CA ALA A 128 -0.45 0.17 8.69
C ALA A 128 -0.17 1.09 9.91
N GLU A 129 0.69 0.64 10.82
CA GLU A 129 1.22 1.32 12.01
C GLU A 129 2.08 2.55 11.71
N PHE A 130 2.48 2.75 10.45
CA PHE A 130 3.40 3.82 10.04
C PHE A 130 2.70 4.99 9.31
N ILE A 131 1.38 4.96 9.27
CA ILE A 131 0.55 5.84 8.44
C ILE A 131 0.08 7.10 9.21
N ARG A 132 0.64 7.44 10.38
CA ARG A 132 0.46 8.78 10.99
C ARG A 132 1.74 9.24 11.70
N GLU A 133 1.85 10.56 11.82
CA GLU A 133 3.02 11.36 12.25
C GLU A 133 3.85 10.77 13.39
#